data_AF-A0A421K8G2-F1
#
_entry.id   AF-A0A421K8G2-F1
#
_cell.length_a   1.000
_cell.length_b   1.000
_cell.length_c   1.000
_cell.angle_alpha   90.00
_cell.angle_beta   90.00
_cell.angle_gamma   90.00
#
_symmetry.space_group_name_H-M   'P 1'
#
loop_
_entity.id
_entity.type
_entity.pdbx_description
1 polymer ?
#
loop_
_entity_poly.entity_id
_entity_poly.type
_entity_poly.pdbx_seq_one_letter_code
_entity_poly.pdbx_strand_id
1 'polypeptide(L)'
;MITAVDPVKDAGVFKIHNSLSEGRWLTDEEQGLVLGHWLAEDIGAMVGSAVLVETQTKDGYNQVIDLEIVGIINCPNPEITRSGMFIPLSVADEFLEMGGLVTEMNVNFGADSAGDAEFAALVPDIEAMGLEAVDWRVLGEDFVAISQAKAGSSGVLILLILIIAGVGISNTTLMAVYERVRELGMMRALGMKNGQIRRLFLWESAGIGLLGGVLGIGLGALVNWPLVRWGIDYSFLMRESSFGYRIQGQMYGVWDFPTMAAAFFLGVGMTVLVAVFSTGRILRLNIPASLRFQ
;
A
#
# COMPACT_ATOMS: atom_id res chain seq x y z
N MET A 1 -13.76 11.65 20.82
CA MET A 1 -12.84 12.78 21.07
C MET A 1 -13.28 13.91 20.15
N ILE A 2 -13.41 15.14 20.65
CA ILE A 2 -13.73 16.31 19.83
C ILE A 2 -12.41 16.94 19.38
N THR A 3 -12.32 17.30 18.12
CA THR A 3 -11.17 18.03 17.56
C THR A 3 -11.64 19.38 17.06
N ALA A 4 -11.04 20.45 17.58
CA ALA A 4 -11.31 21.80 17.12
C ALA A 4 -10.34 22.16 15.97
N VAL A 5 -10.85 22.70 14.87
CA VAL A 5 -10.06 23.02 13.67
C VAL A 5 -10.31 24.45 13.20
N ASP A 6 -9.28 25.06 12.60
CA ASP A 6 -9.41 26.29 11.83
C ASP A 6 -9.99 25.92 10.45
N PRO A 7 -11.26 26.24 10.14
CA PRO A 7 -11.89 25.74 8.91
C PRO A 7 -11.22 26.21 7.62
N VAL A 8 -10.48 27.33 7.68
CA VAL A 8 -9.80 27.93 6.53
C VAL A 8 -8.39 27.37 6.37
N LYS A 9 -7.62 27.30 7.46
CA LYS A 9 -6.21 26.85 7.41
C LYS A 9 -6.06 25.34 7.37
N ASP A 10 -7.00 24.59 7.93
CA ASP A 10 -6.95 23.12 7.98
C ASP A 10 -6.79 22.50 6.60
N ALA A 11 -7.46 23.05 5.59
CA ALA A 11 -7.40 22.59 4.20
C ALA A 11 -6.00 22.62 3.56
N GLY A 12 -5.08 23.45 4.08
CA GLY A 12 -3.69 23.52 3.63
C GLY A 12 -2.82 22.37 4.18
N VAL A 13 -3.25 21.76 5.27
CA VAL A 13 -2.51 20.69 5.96
C VAL A 13 -3.20 19.34 5.71
N PHE A 14 -4.47 19.26 6.04
CA PHE A 14 -5.28 18.06 5.91
C PHE A 14 -6.29 18.16 4.78
N LYS A 15 -6.59 17.03 4.16
CA LYS A 15 -7.55 16.92 3.05
C LYS A 15 -8.88 16.30 3.49
N ILE A 16 -9.22 16.41 4.77
CA ILE A 16 -10.41 15.78 5.37
C ILE A 16 -11.69 16.31 4.74
N HIS A 17 -11.74 17.61 4.43
CA HIS A 17 -12.86 18.26 3.73
C HIS A 17 -13.23 17.60 2.38
N ASN A 18 -12.29 16.93 1.70
CA ASN A 18 -12.57 16.22 0.44
C ASN A 18 -13.32 14.90 0.64
N SER A 19 -13.40 14.42 1.88
CA SER A 19 -14.08 13.17 2.26
C SER A 19 -15.49 13.43 2.80
N LEU A 20 -16.03 14.63 2.58
CA LEU A 20 -17.39 14.98 2.96
C LEU A 20 -18.39 14.18 2.12
N SER A 21 -19.22 13.37 2.77
CA SER A 21 -20.27 12.59 2.10
C SER A 21 -21.57 13.38 1.99
N GLU A 22 -21.92 14.13 3.04
CA GLU A 22 -23.18 14.88 3.11
C GLU A 22 -22.97 16.25 3.79
N GLY A 23 -23.82 17.21 3.43
CA GLY A 23 -23.83 18.55 4.03
C GLY A 23 -22.73 19.47 3.51
N ARG A 24 -22.06 20.18 4.41
CA ARG A 24 -20.93 21.08 4.11
C ARG A 24 -19.85 21.01 5.17
N TRP A 25 -18.68 21.56 4.83
CA TRP A 25 -17.60 21.77 5.80
C TRP A 25 -17.92 22.91 6.78
N LEU A 26 -17.18 22.94 7.89
CA LEU A 26 -17.30 23.93 8.96
C LEU A 26 -17.00 25.36 8.49
N THR A 27 -17.58 26.32 9.18
CA THR A 27 -17.34 27.77 9.03
C THR A 27 -17.08 28.37 10.40
N ASP A 28 -16.30 29.46 10.46
CA ASP A 28 -15.81 30.02 11.73
C ASP A 28 -16.90 30.64 12.63
N GLU A 29 -18.05 31.00 12.07
CA GLU A 29 -19.08 31.79 12.76
C GLU A 29 -20.28 30.97 13.25
N GLU A 30 -20.26 29.65 13.06
CA GLU A 30 -21.43 28.81 13.36
C GLU A 30 -21.10 27.68 14.34
N GLN A 31 -22.06 27.33 15.20
CA GLN A 31 -22.02 26.17 16.09
C GLN A 31 -22.28 24.86 15.32
N GLY A 32 -21.45 24.63 14.30
CA GLY A 32 -21.50 23.45 13.44
C GLY A 32 -20.65 22.31 13.97
N LEU A 33 -21.13 21.10 13.78
CA LEU A 33 -20.44 19.85 14.07
C LEU A 33 -20.34 19.02 12.79
N VAL A 34 -19.14 18.51 12.49
CA VAL A 34 -18.93 17.52 11.45
C VAL A 34 -18.63 16.17 12.10
N LEU A 35 -19.38 15.14 11.72
CA LEU A 35 -19.29 13.79 12.31
C LEU A 35 -18.79 12.74 11.32
N GLY A 36 -18.09 11.75 11.84
CA GLY A 36 -17.82 10.51 11.12
C GLY A 36 -19.10 9.77 10.75
N HIS A 37 -19.13 9.17 9.56
CA HIS A 37 -20.31 8.48 9.01
C HIS A 37 -20.84 7.36 9.91
N TRP A 38 -19.96 6.54 10.50
CA TRP A 38 -20.42 5.45 11.38
C TRP A 38 -20.96 5.98 12.70
N LEU A 39 -20.37 7.05 13.25
CA LEU A 39 -20.90 7.69 14.46
C LEU A 39 -22.30 8.23 14.22
N ALA A 40 -22.50 8.92 13.09
CA ALA A 40 -23.81 9.46 12.70
C ALA A 40 -24.86 8.34 12.54
N GLU A 41 -24.49 7.21 11.92
CA GLU A 41 -25.35 6.05 11.76
C GLU A 41 -25.70 5.40 13.11
N ASP A 42 -24.72 5.25 14.01
CA ASP A 42 -24.90 4.61 15.32
C ASP A 42 -25.85 5.41 16.24
N ILE A 43 -25.82 6.75 16.17
CA ILE A 43 -26.74 7.62 16.92
C ILE A 43 -28.03 7.95 16.14
N GLY A 44 -28.16 7.50 14.88
CA GLY A 44 -29.30 7.79 14.02
C GLY A 44 -29.47 9.27 13.65
N ALA A 45 -28.37 10.04 13.63
CA ALA A 45 -28.42 11.46 13.35
C ALA A 45 -28.18 11.77 11.87
N MET A 46 -28.84 12.81 11.38
CA MET A 46 -28.74 13.32 10.01
C MET A 46 -28.21 14.76 10.01
N VAL A 47 -27.74 15.24 8.86
CA VAL A 47 -27.40 16.66 8.69
C VAL A 47 -28.61 17.53 9.07
N GLY A 48 -28.38 18.54 9.90
CA GLY A 48 -29.39 19.41 10.50
C GLY A 48 -29.93 18.94 11.86
N SER A 49 -29.49 17.78 12.36
CA SER A 49 -29.88 17.33 13.71
C SER A 49 -29.05 18.04 14.77
N ALA A 50 -29.68 18.43 15.88
CA ALA A 50 -28.98 18.92 17.07
C ALA A 50 -28.46 17.73 17.89
N VAL A 51 -27.21 17.82 18.35
CA VAL A 51 -26.53 16.83 19.18
C VAL A 51 -25.97 17.51 20.42
N LEU A 52 -26.16 16.87 21.57
CA LEU A 52 -25.57 17.26 22.83
C LEU A 52 -24.21 16.60 22.97
N VAL A 53 -23.15 17.39 23.11
CA VAL A 53 -21.81 16.88 23.31
C VAL A 53 -21.33 17.24 24.70
N GLU A 54 -21.10 16.21 25.52
CA GLU A 54 -20.48 16.35 26.84
C GLU A 54 -18.95 16.45 26.68
N THR A 55 -18.37 17.49 27.25
CA THR A 55 -16.95 17.82 27.20
C THR A 55 -16.48 18.42 28.53
N GLN A 56 -15.20 18.72 28.64
CA GLN A 56 -14.62 19.38 29.80
C GLN A 56 -13.90 20.65 29.35
N THR A 57 -14.06 21.74 30.11
CA THR A 57 -13.25 22.96 29.94
C THR A 57 -11.80 22.71 30.34
N LYS A 58 -10.90 23.64 30.02
CA LYS A 58 -9.47 23.50 30.39
C LYS A 58 -9.26 23.31 31.90
N ASP A 59 -10.15 23.86 32.72
CA ASP A 59 -10.08 23.83 34.18
C ASP A 59 -10.78 22.58 34.79
N GLY A 60 -11.26 21.67 33.93
CA GLY A 60 -11.83 20.39 34.33
C GLY A 60 -13.32 20.44 34.70
N TYR A 61 -14.02 21.53 34.38
CA TYR A 61 -15.45 21.62 34.57
C TYR A 61 -16.18 20.89 33.44
N ASN A 62 -17.10 19.99 33.80
CA ASN A 62 -17.96 19.33 32.82
C ASN A 62 -18.91 20.35 32.20
N GLN A 63 -19.01 20.32 30.88
CA GLN A 63 -19.85 21.20 30.09
C GLN A 63 -20.56 20.40 29.00
N VAL A 64 -21.80 20.79 28.72
CA VAL A 64 -22.57 20.24 27.60
C VAL A 64 -22.73 21.35 26.58
N ILE A 65 -22.43 21.04 25.32
CA ILE A 65 -22.54 21.97 24.21
C ILE A 65 -23.59 21.42 23.24
N ASP A 66 -24.51 22.28 22.84
CA ASP A 66 -25.54 21.99 21.85
C ASP A 66 -24.97 22.37 20.48
N LEU A 67 -24.80 21.40 19.59
CA LEU A 67 -24.22 21.61 18.26
C LEU A 67 -25.15 21.08 17.18
N GLU A 68 -25.19 21.73 16.02
CA GLU A 68 -25.93 21.26 14.86
C GLU A 68 -24.98 20.48 13.92
N ILE A 69 -25.40 19.30 13.46
CA ILE A 69 -24.63 18.55 12.47
C ILE A 69 -24.72 19.25 11.12
N VAL A 70 -23.64 19.88 10.67
CA VAL A 70 -23.58 20.56 9.37
C VAL A 70 -23.03 19.68 8.26
N GLY A 71 -22.32 18.60 8.62
CA GLY A 71 -21.74 17.69 7.66
C GLY A 71 -21.42 16.32 8.23
N ILE A 72 -21.41 15.34 7.33
CA ILE A 72 -20.99 13.96 7.63
C ILE A 72 -19.81 13.63 6.73
N ILE A 73 -18.75 13.07 7.31
CA ILE A 73 -17.55 12.68 6.60
C ILE A 73 -17.42 11.16 6.55
N ASN A 74 -17.01 10.66 5.38
CA ASN A 74 -16.63 9.27 5.18
C ASN A 74 -15.18 9.25 4.70
N CYS A 75 -14.26 9.28 5.66
CA CYS A 75 -12.83 9.30 5.39
C CYS A 75 -12.29 7.88 5.17
N PRO A 76 -11.22 7.72 4.37
CA PRO A 76 -10.53 6.46 4.27
C PRO A 76 -9.98 5.96 5.62
N ASN A 77 -9.62 6.87 6.54
CA ASN A 77 -9.15 6.54 7.88
C ASN A 77 -10.32 6.09 8.78
N PRO A 78 -10.38 4.80 9.20
CA PRO A 78 -11.49 4.25 9.98
C PRO A 78 -11.67 4.93 11.33
N GLU A 79 -10.60 5.40 11.98
CA GLU A 79 -10.70 6.04 13.29
C GLU A 79 -11.50 7.36 13.22
N ILE A 80 -11.28 8.14 12.15
CA ILE A 80 -12.01 9.39 11.89
C ILE A 80 -13.46 9.07 11.50
N THR A 81 -13.68 8.06 10.66
CA THR A 81 -15.04 7.67 10.23
C THR A 81 -15.86 7.06 11.37
N ARG A 82 -15.21 6.37 12.32
CA ARG A 82 -15.83 5.74 13.48
C ARG A 82 -16.26 6.74 14.55
N SER A 83 -15.40 7.70 14.88
CA SER A 83 -15.60 8.54 16.07
C SER A 83 -15.14 9.99 15.93
N GLY A 84 -14.76 10.40 14.72
CA GLY A 84 -14.32 11.76 14.43
C GLY A 84 -15.45 12.76 14.65
N MET A 85 -15.15 13.80 15.42
CA MET A 85 -16.05 14.92 15.68
C MET A 85 -15.24 16.20 15.53
N PHE A 86 -15.63 17.06 14.59
CA PHE A 86 -14.92 18.30 14.30
C PHE A 86 -15.80 19.50 14.58
N ILE A 87 -15.25 20.49 15.29
CA ILE A 87 -15.88 21.79 15.57
C ILE A 87 -14.93 22.93 15.17
N PRO A 88 -15.44 24.15 14.94
CA PRO A 88 -14.58 25.31 14.73
C PRO A 88 -13.77 25.66 15.98
N LEU A 89 -12.56 26.19 15.79
CA LEU A 89 -11.74 26.71 16.89
C LEU A 89 -12.42 27.80 17.69
N SER A 90 -13.23 28.65 17.05
CA SER A 90 -14.02 29.70 17.71
C SER A 90 -14.98 29.12 18.77
N VAL A 91 -15.68 28.03 18.42
CA VAL A 91 -16.59 27.32 19.32
C VAL A 91 -15.82 26.67 20.46
N ALA A 92 -14.68 26.05 20.18
CA ALA A 92 -13.84 25.48 21.23
C ALA A 92 -13.29 26.54 22.18
N ASP A 93 -12.90 27.72 21.67
CA ASP A 93 -12.39 28.81 22.50
C ASP A 93 -13.45 29.36 23.45
N GLU A 94 -14.67 29.58 22.94
CA GLU A 94 -15.80 30.07 23.71
C GLU A 94 -16.28 29.05 24.75
N PHE A 95 -16.54 27.80 24.33
CA PHE A 95 -17.19 26.81 25.19
C PHE A 95 -16.20 26.00 26.05
N LEU A 96 -14.92 25.89 25.69
CA LEU A 96 -13.93 25.18 26.51
C LEU A 96 -13.04 26.13 27.32
N GLU A 97 -13.29 27.45 27.22
CA GLU A 97 -12.57 28.51 27.92
C GLU A 97 -11.05 28.52 27.64
N MET A 98 -10.68 28.22 26.39
CA MET A 98 -9.27 28.06 25.99
C MET A 98 -8.50 29.37 26.09
N GLY A 99 -9.14 30.52 25.88
CA GLY A 99 -8.50 31.84 25.97
C GLY A 99 -7.46 32.07 24.87
N GLY A 100 -7.73 31.57 23.67
CA GLY A 100 -6.84 31.62 22.51
C GLY A 100 -5.73 30.57 22.51
N LEU A 101 -5.71 29.65 23.49
CA LEU A 101 -4.76 28.55 23.53
C LEU A 101 -5.18 27.42 22.57
N VAL A 102 -4.19 26.77 21.97
CA VAL A 102 -4.38 25.59 21.11
C VAL A 102 -3.53 24.44 21.64
N THR A 103 -4.04 23.22 21.52
CA THR A 103 -3.33 22.02 21.97
C THR A 103 -2.22 21.62 21.02
N GLU A 104 -2.44 21.79 19.72
CA GLU A 104 -1.48 21.42 18.68
C GLU A 104 -1.54 22.40 17.49
N MET A 105 -0.40 22.55 16.82
CA MET A 105 -0.30 23.27 15.55
C MET A 105 0.35 22.34 14.53
N ASN A 106 -0.42 21.96 13.52
CA ASN A 106 0.04 21.10 12.44
C ASN A 106 0.49 21.97 11.27
N VAL A 107 1.67 21.68 10.71
CA VAL A 107 2.25 22.42 9.58
C VAL A 107 2.63 21.43 8.48
N ASN A 108 2.30 21.76 7.25
CA ASN A 108 2.61 20.95 6.07
C ASN A 108 3.71 21.62 5.24
N PHE A 109 4.89 21.01 5.20
CA PHE A 109 6.05 21.47 4.42
C PHE A 109 6.06 20.96 2.97
N GLY A 110 4.98 20.32 2.52
CA GLY A 110 4.88 19.71 1.19
C GLY A 110 5.48 18.30 1.13
N ALA A 111 5.42 17.71 -0.07
CA ALA A 111 5.83 16.31 -0.29
C ALA A 111 7.32 16.14 -0.63
N ASP A 112 8.06 17.25 -0.79
CA ASP A 112 9.45 17.22 -1.21
C ASP A 112 10.39 17.04 -0.02
N SER A 113 11.54 16.39 -0.25
CA SER A 113 12.58 16.18 0.77
C SER A 113 13.17 17.48 1.35
N ALA A 114 12.85 18.64 0.75
CA ALA A 114 13.18 19.95 1.29
C ALA A 114 12.46 20.22 2.63
N GLY A 115 11.22 19.74 2.77
CA GLY A 115 10.42 19.97 3.98
C GLY A 115 11.01 19.32 5.23
N ASP A 116 11.69 18.17 5.08
CA ASP A 116 12.38 17.51 6.20
C ASP A 116 13.55 18.36 6.72
N ALA A 117 14.29 19.01 5.83
CA ALA A 117 15.41 19.88 6.20
C ALA A 117 14.92 21.20 6.82
N GLU A 118 13.80 21.75 6.32
CA GLU A 118 13.16 22.94 6.90
C GLU A 118 12.62 22.66 8.30
N PHE A 119 11.93 21.53 8.50
CA PHE A 119 11.45 21.12 9.83
C PHE A 119 12.63 20.97 10.80
N ALA A 120 13.68 20.24 10.41
CA ALA A 120 14.86 20.04 11.25
C ALA A 120 15.57 21.35 11.64
N ALA A 121 15.50 22.38 10.78
CA ALA A 121 16.05 23.70 11.07
C ALA A 121 15.21 24.49 12.09
N LEU A 122 13.90 24.24 12.16
CA LEU A 122 12.97 24.92 13.07
C LEU A 122 12.88 24.27 14.46
N VAL A 123 13.18 22.96 14.58
CA VAL A 123 13.10 22.22 15.85
C VAL A 123 13.82 22.93 17.02
N PRO A 124 15.06 23.45 16.89
CA PRO A 124 15.74 24.10 18.00
C PRO A 124 15.01 25.37 18.49
N ASP A 125 14.43 26.16 17.58
CA ASP A 125 13.70 27.37 17.92
C ASP A 125 12.36 27.04 18.58
N ILE A 126 11.70 25.96 18.14
CA ILE A 126 10.44 25.47 18.73
C ILE A 126 10.67 24.95 20.15
N GLU A 127 11.70 24.12 20.34
CA GLU A 127 12.07 23.61 21.66
C GLU A 127 12.51 24.73 22.62
N ALA A 128 13.16 25.78 22.11
CA ALA A 128 13.51 26.96 22.90
C ALA A 128 12.29 27.74 23.40
N MET A 129 11.15 27.65 22.70
CA MET A 129 9.86 28.20 23.16
C MET A 129 9.15 27.31 24.18
N GLY A 130 9.73 26.15 24.55
CA GLY A 130 9.12 25.17 25.45
C GLY A 130 8.02 24.34 24.79
N LEU A 131 7.97 24.30 23.46
CA LEU A 131 7.02 23.51 22.68
C LEU A 131 7.69 22.21 22.21
N GLU A 132 6.89 21.16 22.06
CA GLU A 132 7.37 19.88 21.51
C GLU A 132 7.13 19.84 19.99
N ALA A 133 8.21 19.63 19.23
CA ALA A 133 8.14 19.45 17.79
C ALA A 133 8.14 17.96 17.44
N VAL A 134 7.03 17.45 16.88
CA VAL A 134 6.88 16.03 16.55
C VAL A 134 6.74 15.84 15.03
N ASP A 135 7.57 14.97 14.45
CA ASP A 135 7.49 14.59 13.03
C ASP A 135 6.29 13.65 12.79
N TRP A 136 5.61 13.80 11.65
CA TRP A 136 4.50 12.94 11.25
C TRP A 136 4.87 11.45 11.20
N ARG A 137 6.15 11.11 10.94
CA ARG A 137 6.67 9.74 10.93
C ARG A 137 6.68 9.12 12.31
N VAL A 138 6.79 9.92 13.36
CA VAL A 138 6.66 9.47 14.76
C VAL A 138 5.17 9.29 15.08
N LEU A 139 4.33 10.27 14.74
CA LEU A 139 2.87 10.18 14.92
C LEU A 139 2.20 9.06 14.08
N GLY A 140 2.86 8.66 13.00
CA GLY A 140 2.43 7.63 12.06
C GLY A 140 3.38 6.44 12.00
N GLU A 141 4.12 6.16 13.07
CA GLU A 141 5.12 5.08 13.09
C GLU A 141 4.55 3.73 12.66
N ASP A 142 3.30 3.46 13.04
CA ASP A 142 2.50 2.31 12.65
C ASP A 142 2.36 2.17 11.12
N PHE A 143 2.06 3.29 10.46
CA PHE A 143 1.94 3.34 9.01
C PHE A 143 3.30 3.15 8.33
N VAL A 144 4.35 3.79 8.87
CA VAL A 144 5.72 3.65 8.36
C VAL A 144 6.20 2.21 8.50
N ALA A 145 5.95 1.56 9.64
CA ALA A 145 6.29 0.17 9.91
C ALA A 145 5.61 -0.79 8.93
N ILE A 146 4.30 -0.62 8.68
CA ILE A 146 3.57 -1.42 7.70
C ILE A 146 4.12 -1.20 6.28
N SER A 147 4.39 0.05 5.90
CA SER A 147 4.94 0.38 4.58
C SER A 147 6.31 -0.28 4.35
N GLN A 148 7.19 -0.28 5.37
CA GLN A 148 8.48 -0.97 5.29
C GLN A 148 8.34 -2.49 5.30
N ALA A 149 7.45 -3.04 6.13
CA ALA A 149 7.17 -4.47 6.17
C ALA A 149 6.63 -4.99 4.81
N LYS A 150 5.83 -4.19 4.11
CA LYS A 150 5.36 -4.49 2.74
C LYS A 150 6.53 -4.68 1.77
N ALA A 151 7.55 -3.82 1.82
CA ALA A 151 8.72 -3.94 0.95
C ALA A 151 9.52 -5.24 1.23
N GLY A 152 9.75 -5.55 2.51
CA GLY A 152 10.46 -6.77 2.90
C GLY A 152 9.71 -8.07 2.54
N SER A 153 8.42 -8.12 2.86
CA SER A 153 7.57 -9.30 2.61
C SER A 153 7.37 -9.60 1.12
N SER A 154 7.25 -8.56 0.28
CA SER A 154 7.09 -8.73 -1.17
C SER A 154 8.29 -9.45 -1.79
N GLY A 155 9.51 -9.11 -1.38
CA GLY A 155 10.73 -9.78 -1.86
C GLY A 155 10.78 -11.27 -1.51
N VAL A 156 10.36 -11.64 -0.29
CA VAL A 156 10.30 -13.03 0.15
C VAL A 156 9.27 -13.83 -0.67
N LEU A 157 8.09 -13.24 -0.93
CA LEU A 157 7.07 -13.85 -1.77
C LEU A 157 7.55 -14.08 -3.20
N ILE A 158 8.18 -13.07 -3.82
CA ILE A 158 8.77 -13.21 -5.16
C ILE A 158 9.80 -14.34 -5.20
N LEU A 159 10.70 -14.40 -4.20
CA LEU A 159 11.69 -15.47 -4.11
C LEU A 159 11.03 -16.86 -4.03
N LEU A 160 10.01 -17.01 -3.19
CA LEU A 160 9.28 -18.26 -3.03
C LEU A 160 8.58 -18.67 -4.33
N ILE A 161 7.93 -17.73 -5.01
CA ILE A 161 7.31 -17.96 -6.33
C ILE A 161 8.35 -18.38 -7.36
N LEU A 162 9.51 -17.73 -7.40
CA LEU A 162 10.60 -18.10 -8.31
C LEU A 162 11.14 -19.51 -8.04
N ILE A 163 11.22 -19.93 -6.77
CA ILE A 163 11.64 -21.30 -6.41
C ILE A 163 10.60 -22.30 -6.93
N ILE A 164 9.32 -22.09 -6.65
CA ILE A 164 8.23 -22.98 -7.09
C ILE A 164 8.19 -23.07 -8.63
N ALA A 165 8.22 -21.91 -9.30
CA ALA A 165 8.26 -21.83 -10.75
C ALA A 165 9.51 -22.53 -11.32
N GLY A 166 10.66 -22.31 -10.71
CA GLY A 166 11.92 -22.93 -11.08
C GLY A 166 11.89 -24.44 -11.03
N VAL A 167 11.31 -25.02 -9.97
CA VAL A 167 11.14 -26.48 -9.85
C VAL A 167 10.22 -27.01 -10.95
N GLY A 168 9.10 -26.33 -11.21
CA GLY A 168 8.17 -26.69 -12.27
C GLY A 168 8.84 -26.68 -13.65
N ILE A 169 9.50 -25.57 -14.00
CA ILE A 169 10.24 -25.40 -15.26
C ILE A 169 11.34 -26.45 -15.37
N SER A 170 12.06 -26.75 -14.28
CA SER A 170 13.13 -27.73 -14.27
C SER A 170 12.59 -29.12 -14.61
N ASN A 171 11.46 -29.51 -14.02
CA ASN A 171 10.83 -30.80 -14.29
C ASN A 171 10.41 -30.92 -15.76
N THR A 172 9.73 -29.90 -16.30
CA THR A 172 9.27 -29.89 -17.69
C THR A 172 10.42 -29.87 -18.69
N THR A 173 11.45 -29.03 -18.46
CA THR A 173 12.60 -28.94 -19.36
C THR A 173 13.45 -30.20 -19.33
N LEU A 174 13.64 -30.82 -18.17
CA LEU A 174 14.31 -32.12 -18.08
C LEU A 174 13.57 -33.18 -18.90
N MET A 175 12.25 -33.29 -18.73
CA MET A 175 11.43 -34.24 -19.48
C MET A 175 11.53 -34.01 -21.00
N ALA A 176 11.38 -32.76 -21.45
CA ALA A 176 11.48 -32.41 -22.87
C ALA A 176 12.85 -32.74 -23.48
N VAL A 177 13.93 -32.55 -22.72
CA VAL A 177 15.28 -32.90 -23.19
C VAL A 177 15.47 -34.42 -23.22
N TYR A 178 14.91 -35.17 -22.25
CA TYR A 178 14.96 -36.64 -22.24
C TYR A 178 14.31 -37.25 -23.49
N GLU A 179 13.16 -36.72 -23.91
CA GLU A 179 12.46 -37.17 -25.13
C GLU A 179 13.30 -36.93 -26.40
N ARG A 180 14.15 -35.88 -26.40
CA ARG A 180 15.01 -35.50 -27.54
C ARG A 180 16.46 -36.00 -27.45
N VAL A 181 16.78 -36.91 -26.53
CA VAL A 181 18.15 -37.46 -26.36
C VAL A 181 18.71 -38.09 -27.64
N ARG A 182 17.86 -38.77 -28.43
CA ARG A 182 18.28 -39.40 -29.69
C ARG A 182 18.68 -38.36 -30.73
N GLU A 183 17.91 -37.29 -30.87
CA GLU A 183 18.21 -36.17 -31.78
C GLU A 183 19.52 -35.50 -31.40
N LEU A 184 19.77 -35.32 -30.10
CA LEU A 184 21.03 -34.79 -29.57
C LEU A 184 22.24 -35.68 -29.91
N GLY A 185 22.07 -37.00 -29.81
CA GLY A 185 23.09 -37.97 -30.22
C GLY A 185 23.42 -37.86 -31.71
N MET A 186 22.41 -37.72 -32.57
CA MET A 186 22.59 -37.54 -34.02
C MET A 186 23.28 -36.22 -34.36
N MET A 187 22.87 -35.11 -33.73
CA MET A 187 23.52 -33.80 -33.93
C MET A 187 25.00 -33.83 -33.55
N ARG A 188 25.37 -34.51 -32.46
CA ARG A 188 26.77 -34.70 -32.06
C ARG A 188 27.54 -35.58 -33.04
N ALA A 189 26.92 -36.63 -33.58
CA ALA A 189 27.54 -37.49 -34.59
C ALA A 189 27.80 -36.77 -35.92
N LEU A 190 26.97 -35.79 -36.27
CA LEU A 190 27.16 -34.90 -37.42
C LEU A 190 28.20 -33.78 -37.17
N GLY A 191 28.85 -33.76 -36.01
CA GLY A 191 29.96 -32.84 -35.69
C GLY A 191 29.56 -31.57 -34.93
N MET A 192 28.30 -31.46 -34.48
CA MET A 192 27.85 -30.30 -33.69
C MET A 192 28.50 -30.30 -32.30
N LYS A 193 29.11 -29.17 -31.93
CA LYS A 193 29.80 -29.02 -30.64
C LYS A 193 28.79 -28.85 -29.50
N ASN A 194 29.13 -29.33 -28.29
CA ASN A 194 28.30 -29.18 -27.09
C ASN A 194 27.87 -27.72 -26.82
N GLY A 195 28.73 -26.74 -27.15
CA GLY A 195 28.40 -25.32 -27.01
C GLY A 195 27.32 -24.83 -28.00
N GLN A 196 27.27 -25.38 -29.21
CA GLN A 196 26.23 -25.06 -30.20
C GLN A 196 24.88 -25.63 -29.76
N ILE A 197 24.88 -26.85 -29.20
CA ILE A 197 23.68 -27.50 -28.65
C ILE A 197 23.15 -26.69 -27.47
N ARG A 198 24.03 -26.30 -26.53
CA ARG A 198 23.64 -25.45 -25.39
C ARG A 198 23.03 -24.12 -25.85
N ARG A 199 23.61 -23.47 -26.87
CA ARG A 199 23.08 -22.20 -27.41
C ARG A 199 21.70 -22.37 -28.05
N LEU A 200 21.46 -23.50 -28.73
CA LEU A 200 20.16 -23.82 -29.31
C LEU A 200 19.06 -23.90 -28.23
N PHE A 201 19.27 -24.71 -27.19
CA PHE A 201 18.30 -24.83 -26.08
C PHE A 201 18.12 -23.52 -25.32
N LEU A 202 19.17 -22.71 -25.19
CA LEU A 202 19.07 -21.40 -24.58
C LEU A 202 18.13 -20.48 -25.36
N TRP A 203 18.22 -20.47 -26.68
CA TRP A 203 17.30 -19.68 -27.51
C TRP A 203 15.87 -20.20 -27.47
N GLU A 204 15.68 -21.52 -27.50
CA GLU A 204 14.35 -22.14 -27.36
C GLU A 204 13.72 -21.77 -26.01
N SER A 205 14.48 -21.91 -24.93
CA SER A 205 14.02 -21.61 -23.57
C SER A 205 13.82 -20.12 -23.34
N ALA A 206 14.67 -19.26 -23.91
CA ALA A 206 14.48 -17.83 -23.89
C ALA A 206 13.19 -17.42 -24.63
N GLY A 207 12.89 -18.04 -25.77
CA GLY A 207 11.64 -17.81 -26.51
C GLY A 207 10.41 -18.20 -25.70
N ILE A 208 10.42 -19.39 -25.08
CA ILE A 208 9.34 -19.84 -24.20
C ILE A 208 9.19 -18.90 -22.99
N GLY A 209 10.31 -18.52 -22.37
CA GLY A 209 10.32 -17.59 -21.23
C GLY A 209 9.77 -16.21 -21.60
N LEU A 210 10.13 -15.67 -22.76
CA LEU A 210 9.62 -14.38 -23.25
C LEU A 210 8.11 -14.43 -23.51
N LEU A 211 7.63 -15.45 -24.23
CA LEU A 211 6.20 -15.61 -24.50
C LEU A 211 5.40 -15.82 -23.20
N GLY A 212 5.89 -16.68 -22.31
CA GLY A 212 5.31 -16.91 -21.00
C GLY A 212 5.31 -15.66 -20.13
N GLY A 213 6.38 -14.87 -20.17
CA GLY A 213 6.48 -13.60 -19.45
C GLY A 213 5.50 -12.55 -19.95
N VAL A 214 5.33 -12.41 -21.27
CA VAL A 214 4.37 -11.47 -21.87
C VAL A 214 2.94 -11.87 -21.51
N LEU A 215 2.61 -13.16 -21.64
CA LEU A 215 1.30 -13.68 -21.24
C LEU A 215 1.08 -13.54 -19.74
N GLY A 216 2.10 -13.79 -18.92
CA GLY A 216 2.06 -13.66 -17.47
C GLY A 216 1.80 -12.23 -17.02
N ILE A 217 2.48 -11.23 -17.61
CA ILE A 217 2.17 -9.81 -17.37
C ILE A 217 0.73 -9.51 -17.79
N GLY A 218 0.31 -9.96 -18.97
CA GLY A 218 -1.04 -9.69 -19.48
C GLY A 218 -2.13 -10.24 -18.56
N LEU A 219 -1.99 -11.49 -18.11
CA LEU A 219 -2.91 -12.11 -17.16
C LEU A 219 -2.85 -11.45 -15.78
N GLY A 220 -1.65 -11.14 -15.27
CA GLY A 220 -1.48 -10.43 -14.00
C GLY A 220 -2.11 -9.04 -14.03
N ALA A 221 -1.95 -8.31 -15.13
CA ALA A 221 -2.59 -7.01 -15.35
C ALA A 221 -4.11 -7.14 -15.43
N LEU A 222 -4.62 -8.18 -16.11
CA LEU A 222 -6.07 -8.45 -16.18
C LEU A 222 -6.67 -8.70 -14.79
N VAL A 223 -5.96 -9.45 -13.93
CA VAL A 223 -6.38 -9.70 -12.53
C VAL A 223 -6.24 -8.44 -11.67
N ASN A 224 -5.20 -7.63 -11.88
CA ASN A 224 -4.98 -6.38 -11.14
C ASN A 224 -5.98 -5.28 -11.53
N TRP A 225 -6.48 -5.28 -12.76
CA TRP A 225 -7.40 -4.26 -13.27
C TRP A 225 -8.65 -4.02 -12.40
N PRO A 226 -9.44 -5.04 -12.00
CA PRO A 226 -10.57 -4.84 -11.09
C PRO A 226 -10.13 -4.35 -9.70
N LEU A 227 -8.97 -4.81 -9.20
CA LEU A 227 -8.41 -4.39 -7.91
C LEU A 227 -8.02 -2.90 -7.91
N VAL A 228 -7.53 -2.39 -9.04
CA VAL A 228 -7.22 -0.96 -9.20
C VAL A 228 -8.51 -0.15 -9.33
N ARG A 229 -9.51 -0.64 -10.06
CA ARG A 229 -10.71 0.14 -10.40
C ARG A 229 -11.71 0.24 -9.26
N TRP A 230 -11.94 -0.87 -8.56
CA TRP A 230 -12.95 -0.98 -7.51
C TRP A 230 -12.35 -1.08 -6.11
N GLY A 231 -11.09 -1.48 -5.99
CA GLY A 231 -10.50 -1.79 -4.69
C GLY A 231 -11.14 -3.00 -4.03
N ILE A 232 -10.57 -3.40 -2.90
CA ILE A 232 -11.19 -4.35 -1.98
C ILE A 232 -11.64 -3.55 -0.77
N ASP A 233 -12.95 -3.58 -0.51
CA ASP A 233 -13.55 -2.92 0.65
C ASP A 233 -13.50 -3.85 1.88
N TYR A 234 -12.67 -3.47 2.85
CA TYR A 234 -12.54 -4.08 4.17
C TYR A 234 -13.24 -3.26 5.27
N SER A 235 -13.97 -2.21 4.91
CA SER A 235 -14.61 -1.29 5.86
C SER A 235 -15.56 -2.02 6.81
N PHE A 236 -16.23 -3.07 6.34
CA PHE A 236 -17.07 -3.93 7.17
C PHE A 236 -16.29 -4.62 8.30
N LEU A 237 -15.15 -5.24 8.00
CA LEU A 237 -14.30 -5.89 9.00
C LEU A 237 -13.67 -4.86 9.97
N MET A 238 -13.37 -3.67 9.46
CA MET A 238 -12.81 -2.56 10.25
C MET A 238 -13.84 -1.87 11.15
N ARG A 239 -15.14 -2.05 10.92
CA ARG A 239 -16.18 -1.48 11.81
C ARG A 239 -16.18 -2.18 13.17
N GLU A 240 -16.05 -3.50 13.19
CA GLU A 240 -16.15 -4.33 14.40
C GLU A 240 -14.81 -4.51 15.13
N SER A 241 -13.67 -4.31 14.46
CA SER A 241 -12.34 -4.50 15.04
C SER A 241 -11.43 -3.30 14.77
N SER A 242 -10.95 -2.62 15.81
CA SER A 242 -9.79 -1.73 15.68
C SER A 242 -8.52 -2.56 15.68
N PHE A 243 -7.84 -2.61 14.54
CA PHE A 243 -6.56 -3.33 14.43
C PHE A 243 -5.38 -2.54 15.02
N GLY A 244 -5.62 -1.44 15.74
CA GLY A 244 -4.59 -0.51 16.23
C GLY A 244 -3.93 0.31 15.13
N TYR A 245 -4.00 -0.14 13.88
CA TYR A 245 -3.40 0.52 12.73
C TYR A 245 -4.39 1.43 11.98
N ARG A 246 -3.92 2.62 11.61
CA ARG A 246 -4.64 3.59 10.75
C ARG A 246 -4.56 3.17 9.27
N ILE A 247 -5.21 2.06 8.93
CA ILE A 247 -5.24 1.51 7.56
C ILE A 247 -6.53 1.94 6.88
N GLN A 248 -6.45 2.31 5.60
CA GLN A 248 -7.65 2.65 4.84
C GLN A 248 -8.63 1.47 4.76
N GLY A 249 -9.92 1.72 4.98
CA GLY A 249 -10.98 0.72 4.86
C GLY A 249 -11.09 0.11 3.46
N GLN A 250 -10.58 0.81 2.43
CA GLN A 250 -10.50 0.31 1.06
C GLN A 250 -9.05 0.22 0.59
N MET A 251 -8.65 -0.96 0.13
CA MET A 251 -7.32 -1.17 -0.46
C MET A 251 -7.42 -1.23 -1.98
N TYR A 252 -6.64 -0.39 -2.65
CA TYR A 252 -6.59 -0.34 -4.09
C TYR A 252 -5.35 -1.09 -4.62
N GLY A 253 -5.52 -1.81 -5.72
CA GLY A 253 -4.40 -2.26 -6.53
C GLY A 253 -3.65 -1.05 -7.09
N VAL A 254 -2.33 -1.15 -7.20
CA VAL A 254 -1.48 -0.09 -7.77
C VAL A 254 -0.70 -0.66 -8.94
N TRP A 255 -0.57 0.12 -10.02
CA TRP A 255 0.31 -0.21 -11.13
C TRP A 255 1.75 0.13 -10.76
N ASP A 256 2.52 -0.89 -10.40
CA ASP A 256 3.95 -0.77 -10.13
C ASP A 256 4.75 -1.35 -11.30
N PHE A 257 4.95 -0.52 -12.34
CA PHE A 257 5.68 -0.92 -13.55
C PHE A 257 7.12 -1.40 -13.28
N PRO A 258 7.91 -0.76 -12.38
CA PRO A 258 9.21 -1.28 -11.97
C PRO A 258 9.16 -2.73 -11.46
N THR A 259 8.24 -3.03 -10.55
CA THR A 259 8.11 -4.39 -10.01
C THR A 259 7.62 -5.38 -11.07
N MET A 260 6.70 -4.98 -11.94
CA MET A 260 6.25 -5.80 -13.06
C MET A 260 7.39 -6.12 -14.04
N ALA A 261 8.21 -5.13 -14.38
CA ALA A 261 9.38 -5.32 -15.23
C ALA A 261 10.42 -6.22 -14.56
N ALA A 262 10.71 -6.00 -13.28
CA ALA A 262 11.62 -6.85 -12.51
C ALA A 262 11.14 -8.31 -12.49
N ALA A 263 9.86 -8.55 -12.21
CA ALA A 263 9.27 -9.89 -12.22
C ALA A 263 9.39 -10.57 -13.60
N PHE A 264 9.16 -9.82 -14.69
CA PHE A 264 9.32 -10.32 -16.05
C PHE A 264 10.77 -10.75 -16.35
N PHE A 265 11.74 -9.87 -16.11
CA PHE A 265 13.14 -10.18 -16.37
C PHE A 265 13.66 -11.29 -15.45
N LEU A 266 13.23 -11.33 -14.19
CA LEU A 266 13.56 -12.42 -13.27
C LEU A 266 12.95 -13.75 -13.72
N GLY A 267 11.70 -13.76 -14.18
CA GLY A 267 11.05 -14.97 -14.69
C GLY A 267 11.71 -15.52 -15.96
N VAL A 268 12.01 -14.65 -16.92
CA VAL A 268 12.75 -15.01 -18.14
C VAL A 268 14.16 -15.50 -17.78
N GLY A 269 14.86 -14.77 -16.91
CA GLY A 269 16.18 -15.13 -16.42
C GLY A 269 16.19 -16.49 -15.70
N MET A 270 15.18 -16.76 -14.88
CA MET A 270 15.00 -18.05 -14.20
C MET A 270 14.80 -19.19 -15.20
N THR A 271 13.98 -18.97 -16.22
CA THR A 271 13.74 -19.97 -17.29
C THR A 271 15.05 -20.33 -18.00
N VAL A 272 15.85 -19.32 -18.36
CA VAL A 272 17.15 -19.49 -19.00
C VAL A 272 18.14 -20.19 -18.06
N LEU A 273 18.19 -19.81 -16.78
CA LEU A 273 19.05 -20.43 -15.77
C LEU A 273 18.74 -21.92 -15.60
N VAL A 274 17.47 -22.26 -15.47
CA VAL A 274 17.00 -23.64 -15.35
C VAL A 274 17.35 -24.44 -16.61
N ALA A 275 17.17 -23.86 -17.80
CA ALA A 275 17.53 -24.50 -19.06
C ALA A 275 19.04 -24.76 -19.19
N VAL A 276 19.90 -23.83 -18.74
CA VAL A 276 21.35 -24.06 -18.66
C VAL A 276 21.65 -25.26 -17.78
N PHE A 277 21.02 -25.32 -16.61
CA PHE A 277 21.25 -26.37 -15.62
C PHE A 277 20.80 -27.75 -16.14
N SER A 278 19.58 -27.86 -16.68
CA SER A 278 19.03 -29.11 -17.20
C SER A 278 19.82 -29.62 -18.41
N THR A 279 20.12 -28.74 -19.38
CA THR A 279 20.90 -29.09 -20.58
C THR A 279 22.32 -29.52 -20.21
N GLY A 280 22.97 -28.81 -19.27
CA GLY A 280 24.32 -29.13 -18.82
C GLY A 280 24.43 -30.51 -18.17
N ARG A 281 23.39 -30.93 -17.43
CA ARG A 281 23.34 -32.25 -16.80
C ARG A 281 23.29 -33.38 -17.84
N ILE A 282 22.54 -33.19 -18.92
CA ILE A 282 22.34 -34.22 -19.97
C ILE A 282 23.52 -34.28 -20.94
N LEU A 283 24.17 -33.15 -21.26
CA LEU A 283 25.35 -33.13 -22.14
C LEU A 283 26.56 -33.91 -21.58
N ARG A 284 26.57 -34.19 -20.26
CA ARG A 284 27.56 -35.04 -19.60
C ARG A 284 27.33 -36.55 -19.82
N LEU A 285 26.19 -36.95 -20.37
CA LEU A 285 25.93 -38.35 -20.71
C LEU A 285 26.76 -38.77 -21.93
N ASN A 286 27.35 -39.96 -21.84
CA ASN A 286 28.21 -40.53 -22.90
C ASN A 286 27.38 -40.98 -24.12
N ILE A 287 27.88 -40.66 -25.32
CA ILE A 287 27.24 -40.89 -26.63
C ILE A 287 26.78 -42.36 -26.87
N PRO A 288 27.52 -43.41 -26.44
CA PRO A 288 27.07 -44.79 -26.61
C PRO A 288 25.85 -45.16 -25.76
N ALA A 289 25.68 -44.49 -24.60
CA ALA A 289 24.52 -44.73 -23.73
C ALA A 289 23.25 -44.13 -24.32
N SER A 290 23.34 -42.97 -24.99
CA SER A 290 22.20 -42.29 -25.62
C SER A 290 21.58 -43.05 -26.81
N LEU A 291 22.31 -43.99 -27.43
CA LEU A 291 21.82 -44.84 -28.52
C LEU A 291 21.26 -46.20 -28.04
N ARG A 292 21.34 -46.49 -26.73
CA ARG A 292 20.91 -47.76 -26.12
C ARG A 292 19.61 -47.67 -25.31
N PHE A 293 19.06 -46.47 -25.08
CA PHE A 293 17.75 -46.31 -24.46
C PHE A 293 16.67 -46.78 -25.45
N GLN A 294 16.12 -47.97 -25.20
CA GLN A 294 14.85 -48.48 -25.74
C GLN A 294 13.76 -48.27 -24.70
#